data_AF-H3GST4-F1
#
_entry.id   AF-H3GST4-F1
#
_cell.length_a   1.000
_cell.length_b   1.000
_cell.length_c   1.000
_cell.angle_alpha   90.00
_cell.angle_beta   90.00
_cell.angle_gamma   90.00
#
_symmetry.space_group_name_H-M   'P 1'
#
loop_
_entity.id
_entity.type
_entity.pdbx_description
1 polymer ?
#
loop_
_entity_poly.entity_id
_entity_poly.type
_entity_poly.pdbx_seq_one_letter_code
_entity_poly.pdbx_strand_id
1 'polypeptide(L)'
;MKAAVISPALSIWWKVGAVSGASAVLLAWSVALAKYSRSYDVRTGAFGAHGLKNHIKDPQLLKNWETAAHYQLIHSVVLLATPMCRRPGLAGGLITTGTMLFSGSLYAMTLTGEKKLGMLTPVGGIALVAGWLALILKLPQKIASNGHLATSRCKIAIGNQPTRFVEELLTFGFALLQHKSTSPSKRDQTMAKWWFVAVLSAGGHSQRRVGRMPQQNWVGGDCSGRQCPFTRAWQDTAQRKDDAHYSAECGNRGTCDRTIGECSCDAGFVGSGCRRMQCPNDCSGHGTCEFIEELASDTYHKQIKGTAGTTYQLWDQEKIMGCVCDGGFEGHDCSLRTCPKGDDPLTPNQYDMIQAIVIDQPGGEGYLTYHDPYGNIYTTEKITFGAFAANTATCSSIQTALNRLPNNVLNNVQVSVAARFYAFTRTDPTDVLGSGTVNKIFMNTAGNAEPSATLASPPRQKTICQVEYTSEAGTTGYQNLLRCNILAHNDPNGQHPMTAGVTNAVATSCKIYEVYPLAVNWPPIDILPPAVGATPAGDGIPENQLIEGQAAFRPLTELSECAGRGTCDYSTGTCTCFAGHMGLACQKQEALV
;
A
#
# COMPACT_ATOMS: atom_id res chain seq x y z
N MET A 1 -58.92 -12.26 29.72
CA MET A 1 -58.37 -12.75 28.43
C MET A 1 -56.86 -12.62 28.50
N LYS A 2 -56.10 -13.72 28.42
CA LYS A 2 -54.63 -13.74 28.56
C LYS A 2 -53.99 -13.10 27.32
N ALA A 3 -53.15 -12.08 27.49
CA ALA A 3 -52.31 -11.56 26.42
C ALA A 3 -51.09 -12.48 26.27
N ALA A 4 -51.00 -13.19 25.15
CA ALA A 4 -49.84 -14.00 24.80
C ALA A 4 -48.66 -13.10 24.45
N VAL A 5 -47.51 -13.30 25.11
CA VAL A 5 -46.22 -12.74 24.69
C VAL A 5 -45.81 -13.51 23.44
N ILE A 6 -45.96 -12.91 22.26
CA ILE A 6 -45.50 -13.49 21.00
C ILE A 6 -44.01 -13.16 20.87
N SER A 7 -43.13 -14.13 21.13
CA SER A 7 -41.72 -14.01 20.76
C SER A 7 -41.61 -13.74 19.25
N PRO A 8 -40.79 -12.79 18.78
CA PRO A 8 -40.70 -12.43 17.36
C PRO A 8 -40.31 -13.62 16.46
N ALA A 9 -39.57 -14.60 17.00
CA ALA A 9 -39.22 -15.85 16.31
C ALA A 9 -40.42 -16.79 16.04
N LEU A 10 -41.57 -16.61 16.69
CA LEU A 10 -42.81 -17.35 16.45
C LEU A 10 -43.78 -16.61 15.50
N SER A 11 -43.45 -15.39 15.07
CA SER A 11 -44.27 -14.64 14.12
C SER A 11 -44.22 -15.28 12.73
N ILE A 12 -45.40 -15.50 12.13
CA ILE A 12 -45.51 -15.98 10.75
C ILE A 12 -44.77 -15.05 9.77
N TRP A 13 -44.75 -13.74 10.04
CA TRP A 13 -44.10 -12.75 9.17
C TRP A 13 -42.58 -12.82 9.19
N TRP A 14 -41.97 -13.27 10.29
CA TRP A 14 -40.54 -13.54 10.34
C TRP A 14 -40.17 -14.69 9.38
N LYS A 15 -40.97 -15.77 9.39
CA LYS A 15 -40.80 -16.90 8.48
C LYS A 15 -41.07 -16.51 7.03
N VAL A 16 -42.13 -15.75 6.78
CA VAL A 16 -42.49 -15.27 5.43
C VAL A 16 -41.41 -14.32 4.90
N GLY A 17 -40.88 -13.39 5.71
CA GLY A 17 -39.79 -12.50 5.31
C GLY A 17 -38.49 -13.24 5.02
N ALA A 18 -38.10 -14.19 5.88
CA ALA A 18 -36.90 -15.01 5.66
C ALA A 18 -37.02 -15.89 4.40
N VAL A 19 -38.17 -16.53 4.19
CA VAL A 19 -38.42 -17.35 2.98
C VAL A 19 -38.50 -16.47 1.74
N SER A 20 -39.21 -15.34 1.79
CA SER A 20 -39.31 -14.40 0.66
C SER A 20 -37.94 -13.82 0.28
N GLY A 21 -37.08 -13.50 1.25
CA GLY A 21 -35.72 -13.02 1.00
C GLY A 21 -34.84 -14.10 0.37
N ALA A 22 -34.90 -15.33 0.89
CA ALA A 22 -34.22 -16.47 0.29
C ALA A 22 -34.73 -16.73 -1.15
N SER A 23 -36.04 -16.65 -1.38
CA SER A 23 -36.63 -16.78 -2.72
C SER A 23 -36.25 -15.63 -3.65
N ALA A 24 -36.11 -14.39 -3.17
CA ALA A 24 -35.67 -13.26 -3.99
C ALA A 24 -34.23 -13.45 -4.47
N VAL A 25 -33.35 -13.91 -3.58
CA VAL A 25 -31.97 -14.26 -3.90
C VAL A 25 -31.94 -15.44 -4.88
N LEU A 26 -32.72 -16.49 -4.63
CA LEU A 26 -32.80 -17.65 -5.52
C LEU A 26 -33.43 -17.31 -6.88
N LEU A 27 -34.44 -16.44 -6.96
CA LEU A 27 -35.09 -16.03 -8.22
C LEU A 27 -34.21 -15.06 -8.99
N ALA A 28 -33.48 -14.17 -8.33
CA ALA A 28 -32.40 -13.44 -8.99
C ALA A 28 -31.33 -14.38 -9.60
N TRP A 29 -31.26 -15.65 -9.14
CA TRP A 29 -30.22 -16.63 -9.44
C TRP A 29 -30.70 -17.89 -10.20
N SER A 30 -31.99 -18.06 -10.49
CA SER A 30 -32.52 -19.30 -11.12
C SER A 30 -33.17 -19.04 -12.48
N VAL A 31 -32.35 -19.14 -13.53
CA VAL A 31 -32.81 -19.56 -14.87
C VAL A 31 -31.95 -20.75 -15.33
N ALA A 32 -31.92 -21.81 -14.50
CA ALA A 32 -31.13 -23.02 -14.78
C ALA A 32 -31.92 -24.34 -14.60
N LEU A 33 -33.25 -24.30 -14.53
CA LEU A 33 -34.06 -25.52 -14.34
C LEU A 33 -35.05 -25.82 -15.49
N ALA A 34 -34.75 -25.37 -16.72
CA ALA A 34 -35.61 -25.68 -17.87
C ALA A 34 -35.11 -26.82 -18.77
N LYS A 35 -34.02 -27.56 -18.46
CA LYS A 35 -33.65 -28.68 -19.36
C LYS A 35 -33.02 -29.96 -18.83
N TYR A 36 -32.52 -30.07 -17.61
CA TYR A 36 -31.92 -31.35 -17.18
C TYR A 36 -32.31 -31.76 -15.77
N SER A 37 -33.31 -32.63 -15.71
CA SER A 37 -33.49 -33.58 -14.62
C SER A 37 -32.36 -34.62 -14.70
N ARG A 38 -31.42 -34.58 -13.75
CA ARG A 38 -30.93 -35.70 -12.94
C ARG A 38 -29.54 -35.42 -12.36
N SER A 39 -29.44 -35.76 -11.07
CA SER A 39 -28.23 -36.19 -10.36
C SER A 39 -27.33 -35.11 -9.73
N TYR A 40 -27.49 -35.02 -8.41
CA TYR A 40 -26.49 -34.79 -7.35
C TYR A 40 -25.06 -34.45 -7.79
N ASP A 41 -24.63 -33.20 -7.55
CA ASP A 41 -23.41 -32.92 -6.79
C ASP A 41 -23.50 -31.50 -6.19
N VAL A 42 -23.11 -31.41 -4.92
CA VAL A 42 -22.98 -30.17 -4.16
C VAL A 42 -21.54 -29.71 -4.33
N ARG A 43 -21.31 -28.67 -5.13
CA ARG A 43 -20.11 -27.84 -5.05
C ARG A 43 -20.33 -26.49 -5.75
N THR A 44 -20.15 -25.42 -4.97
CA THR A 44 -19.80 -24.03 -5.36
C THR A 44 -20.50 -23.42 -6.57
N GLY A 45 -21.28 -22.35 -6.37
CA GLY A 45 -21.73 -21.60 -7.54
C GLY A 45 -22.74 -20.51 -7.27
N ALA A 46 -22.24 -19.31 -6.98
CA ALA A 46 -23.03 -18.10 -7.06
C ALA A 46 -23.21 -17.66 -8.52
N PHE A 47 -24.41 -17.82 -9.09
CA PHE A 47 -24.65 -17.59 -10.52
C PHE A 47 -25.96 -16.82 -10.76
N GLY A 48 -25.86 -15.60 -11.32
CA GLY A 48 -26.99 -14.73 -11.69
C GLY A 48 -26.63 -13.66 -12.73
N ALA A 49 -27.64 -13.12 -13.43
CA ALA A 49 -27.65 -12.18 -14.58
C ALA A 49 -26.94 -12.60 -15.88
N HIS A 50 -25.80 -13.30 -15.82
CA HIS A 50 -25.04 -13.67 -17.02
C HIS A 50 -25.72 -14.75 -17.89
N GLY A 51 -26.59 -15.60 -17.30
CA GLY A 51 -27.30 -16.65 -18.04
C GLY A 51 -28.57 -16.18 -18.77
N LEU A 52 -29.30 -15.21 -18.22
CA LEU A 52 -30.60 -14.77 -18.77
C LEU A 52 -30.46 -13.93 -20.04
N LYS A 53 -29.35 -13.18 -20.16
CA LYS A 53 -29.01 -12.35 -21.33
C LYS A 53 -28.86 -13.17 -22.63
N ASN A 54 -28.57 -14.47 -22.51
CA ASN A 54 -28.45 -15.38 -23.65
C ASN A 54 -29.81 -15.87 -24.17
N HIS A 55 -30.89 -15.74 -23.39
CA HIS A 55 -32.24 -16.20 -23.76
C HIS A 55 -33.25 -15.07 -23.98
N ILE A 56 -33.14 -13.97 -23.23
CA ILE A 56 -34.01 -12.79 -23.38
C ILE A 56 -33.17 -11.65 -23.92
N LYS A 57 -33.35 -11.34 -25.21
CA LYS A 57 -32.60 -10.30 -25.91
C LYS A 57 -33.17 -8.88 -25.70
N ASP A 58 -34.39 -8.76 -25.18
CA ASP A 58 -35.00 -7.46 -24.89
C ASP A 58 -34.39 -6.86 -23.60
N PRO A 59 -33.61 -5.76 -23.71
CA PRO A 59 -32.97 -5.15 -22.55
C PRO A 59 -33.96 -4.59 -21.53
N GLN A 60 -35.18 -4.25 -21.95
CA GLN A 60 -36.22 -3.74 -21.04
C GLN A 60 -36.76 -4.87 -20.15
N LEU A 61 -36.85 -6.09 -20.64
CA LEU A 61 -37.28 -7.24 -19.84
C LEU A 61 -36.21 -7.65 -18.83
N LEU A 62 -34.92 -7.60 -19.19
CA LEU A 62 -33.83 -7.81 -18.24
C LEU A 62 -33.86 -6.78 -17.10
N LYS A 63 -34.09 -5.51 -17.44
CA LYS A 63 -34.24 -4.44 -16.44
C LYS A 63 -35.47 -4.65 -15.53
N ASN A 64 -36.58 -5.15 -16.07
CA ASN A 64 -37.76 -5.46 -15.27
C ASN A 64 -37.51 -6.62 -14.29
N TRP A 65 -36.71 -7.62 -14.67
CA TRP A 65 -36.28 -8.72 -13.80
C TRP A 65 -35.44 -8.22 -12.61
N GLU A 66 -34.45 -7.38 -12.90
CA GLU A 66 -33.61 -6.76 -11.86
C GLU A 66 -34.45 -5.90 -10.90
N THR A 67 -35.39 -5.14 -11.45
CA THR A 67 -36.32 -4.32 -10.66
C THR A 67 -37.19 -5.20 -9.75
N ALA A 68 -37.73 -6.30 -10.25
CA ALA A 68 -38.54 -7.24 -9.47
C ALA A 68 -37.77 -7.85 -8.29
N ALA A 69 -36.52 -8.29 -8.53
CA ALA A 69 -35.63 -8.86 -7.52
C ALA A 69 -35.23 -7.86 -6.45
N HIS A 70 -34.89 -6.64 -6.87
CA HIS A 70 -34.53 -5.57 -5.94
C HIS A 70 -35.70 -5.23 -5.00
N TYR A 71 -36.90 -5.05 -5.54
CA TYR A 71 -38.09 -4.75 -4.75
C TYR A 71 -38.48 -5.90 -3.83
N GLN A 72 -38.38 -7.17 -4.28
CA GLN A 72 -38.67 -8.32 -3.44
C GLN A 72 -37.70 -8.42 -2.25
N LEU A 73 -36.41 -8.16 -2.48
CA LEU A 73 -35.39 -8.22 -1.44
C LEU A 73 -35.63 -7.17 -0.35
N ILE A 74 -35.83 -5.90 -0.76
CA ILE A 74 -36.08 -4.79 0.19
C ILE A 74 -37.31 -5.08 1.04
N HIS A 75 -38.42 -5.49 0.43
CA HIS A 75 -39.65 -5.73 1.16
C HIS A 75 -39.61 -7.01 2.01
N SER A 76 -38.72 -7.96 1.71
CA SER A 76 -38.45 -9.11 2.56
C SER A 76 -37.75 -8.72 3.87
N VAL A 77 -36.84 -7.73 3.82
CA VAL A 77 -36.23 -7.14 5.03
C VAL A 77 -37.28 -6.38 5.85
N VAL A 78 -38.17 -5.65 5.18
CA VAL A 78 -39.29 -4.97 5.85
C VAL A 78 -40.21 -5.97 6.57
N LEU A 79 -40.50 -7.13 5.95
CA LEU A 79 -41.29 -8.19 6.59
C LEU A 79 -40.65 -8.73 7.87
N LEU A 80 -39.31 -8.76 7.99
CA LEU A 80 -38.63 -9.14 9.22
C LEU A 80 -38.89 -8.13 10.37
N ALA A 81 -39.09 -6.85 10.03
CA ALA A 81 -39.41 -5.79 11.01
C ALA A 81 -40.91 -5.70 11.35
N THR A 82 -41.81 -6.26 10.53
CA THR A 82 -43.27 -6.19 10.76
C THR A 82 -43.78 -6.70 12.13
N PRO A 83 -43.18 -7.70 12.81
CA PRO A 83 -43.63 -8.13 14.13
C PRO A 83 -43.56 -7.02 15.19
N MET A 84 -42.82 -5.95 14.92
CA MET A 84 -42.65 -4.80 15.82
C MET A 84 -43.76 -3.75 15.68
N CYS A 85 -44.70 -3.93 14.73
CA CYS A 85 -45.79 -2.99 14.48
C CYS A 85 -47.08 -3.36 15.24
N ARG A 86 -47.96 -2.37 15.45
CA ARG A 86 -49.21 -2.54 16.22
C ARG A 86 -50.19 -3.55 15.60
N ARG A 87 -50.25 -3.61 14.27
CA ARG A 87 -51.10 -4.54 13.51
C ARG A 87 -50.24 -5.34 12.53
N PRO A 88 -49.43 -6.30 13.04
CA PRO A 88 -48.46 -7.01 12.21
C PRO A 88 -49.15 -7.84 11.12
N GLY A 89 -50.36 -8.36 11.37
CA GLY A 89 -51.17 -9.06 10.37
C GLY A 89 -51.58 -8.19 9.17
N LEU A 90 -51.94 -6.93 9.41
CA LEU A 90 -52.35 -6.00 8.35
C LEU A 90 -51.13 -5.51 7.56
N ALA A 91 -50.08 -5.05 8.26
CA ALA A 91 -48.87 -4.54 7.62
C ALA A 91 -48.11 -5.67 6.88
N GLY A 92 -47.92 -6.82 7.52
CA GLY A 92 -47.30 -7.99 6.91
C GLY A 92 -48.12 -8.53 5.73
N GLY A 93 -49.45 -8.57 5.84
CA GLY A 93 -50.34 -9.01 4.77
C GLY A 93 -50.29 -8.10 3.53
N LEU A 94 -50.34 -6.78 3.74
CA LEU A 94 -50.26 -5.78 2.65
C LEU A 94 -48.88 -5.79 1.97
N ILE A 95 -47.78 -5.85 2.74
CA ILE A 95 -46.43 -5.92 2.18
C ILE A 95 -46.21 -7.24 1.42
N THR A 96 -46.68 -8.37 1.95
CA THR A 96 -46.52 -9.68 1.27
C THR A 96 -47.34 -9.73 -0.02
N THR A 97 -48.61 -9.32 0.03
CA THR A 97 -49.50 -9.31 -1.15
C THR A 97 -49.02 -8.31 -2.19
N GLY A 98 -48.58 -7.13 -1.76
CA GLY A 98 -47.99 -6.12 -2.64
C GLY A 98 -46.70 -6.59 -3.30
N THR A 99 -45.82 -7.28 -2.57
CA THR A 99 -44.58 -7.84 -3.12
C THR A 99 -44.88 -8.93 -4.15
N MET A 100 -45.86 -9.80 -3.88
CA MET A 100 -46.27 -10.85 -4.82
C MET A 100 -46.87 -10.27 -6.10
N LEU A 101 -47.77 -9.28 -6.00
CA LEU A 101 -48.39 -8.64 -7.17
C LEU A 101 -47.40 -7.76 -7.94
N PHE A 102 -46.51 -7.03 -7.25
CA PHE A 102 -45.54 -6.15 -7.88
C PHE A 102 -44.38 -6.94 -8.51
N SER A 103 -43.59 -7.64 -7.70
CA SER A 103 -42.41 -8.38 -8.18
C SER A 103 -42.81 -9.63 -8.97
N GLY A 104 -43.85 -10.35 -8.55
CA GLY A 104 -44.32 -11.54 -9.25
C GLY A 104 -44.85 -11.26 -10.65
N SER A 105 -45.59 -10.15 -10.88
CA SER A 105 -46.06 -9.78 -12.22
C SER A 105 -44.91 -9.40 -13.15
N LEU A 106 -43.86 -8.75 -12.63
CA LEU A 106 -42.67 -8.41 -13.41
C LEU A 106 -41.87 -9.67 -13.79
N TYR A 107 -41.67 -10.62 -12.86
CA TYR A 107 -41.06 -11.91 -13.20
C TYR A 107 -41.87 -12.69 -14.23
N ALA A 108 -43.20 -12.72 -14.07
CA ALA A 108 -44.08 -13.41 -15.01
C ALA A 108 -44.01 -12.78 -16.41
N MET A 109 -44.03 -11.44 -16.50
CA MET A 109 -43.89 -10.71 -17.77
C MET A 109 -42.55 -10.99 -18.45
N THR A 110 -41.46 -11.09 -17.69
CA THR A 110 -40.14 -11.38 -18.26
C THR A 110 -40.01 -12.83 -18.76
N LEU A 111 -40.66 -13.79 -18.10
CA LEU A 111 -40.59 -15.20 -18.50
C LEU A 111 -41.58 -15.56 -19.60
N THR A 112 -42.77 -14.93 -19.62
CA THR A 112 -43.83 -15.20 -20.60
C THR A 112 -43.80 -14.26 -21.80
N GLY A 113 -43.16 -13.10 -21.68
CA GLY A 113 -43.15 -12.03 -22.69
C GLY A 113 -44.46 -11.22 -22.74
N GLU A 114 -45.47 -11.56 -21.93
CA GLU A 114 -46.80 -10.95 -22.03
C GLU A 114 -46.89 -9.61 -21.28
N LYS A 115 -46.84 -8.51 -22.04
CA LYS A 115 -46.78 -7.14 -21.51
C LYS A 115 -48.03 -6.71 -20.75
N LYS A 116 -49.18 -7.39 -20.97
CA LYS A 116 -50.44 -7.10 -20.26
C LYS A 116 -50.37 -7.41 -18.76
N LEU A 117 -49.46 -8.30 -18.34
CA LEU A 117 -49.24 -8.64 -16.93
C LEU A 117 -48.69 -7.47 -16.12
N GLY A 118 -48.03 -6.48 -16.76
CA GLY A 118 -47.54 -5.27 -16.11
C GLY A 118 -48.64 -4.36 -15.54
N MET A 119 -49.90 -4.56 -15.92
CA MET A 119 -51.03 -3.80 -15.36
C MET A 119 -51.34 -4.18 -13.90
N LEU A 120 -50.86 -5.34 -13.42
CA LEU A 120 -50.97 -5.75 -12.01
C LEU A 120 -49.93 -5.07 -11.12
N THR A 121 -48.80 -4.65 -11.68
CA THR A 121 -47.70 -3.99 -10.97
C THR A 121 -48.15 -2.72 -10.20
N PRO A 122 -48.92 -1.76 -10.78
CA PRO A 122 -49.38 -0.59 -10.03
C PRO A 122 -50.32 -0.93 -8.87
N VAL A 123 -51.14 -1.98 -8.99
CA VAL A 123 -51.99 -2.46 -7.89
C VAL A 123 -51.14 -3.02 -6.74
N GLY A 124 -50.08 -3.78 -7.07
CA GLY A 124 -49.09 -4.22 -6.09
C GLY A 124 -48.36 -3.05 -5.42
N GLY A 125 -48.00 -2.01 -6.19
CA GLY A 125 -47.38 -0.79 -5.67
C GLY A 125 -48.26 -0.05 -4.65
N ILE A 126 -49.56 0.08 -4.92
CA ILE A 126 -50.52 0.69 -3.98
C ILE A 126 -50.60 -0.12 -2.68
N ALA A 127 -50.63 -1.46 -2.77
CA ALA A 127 -50.62 -2.33 -1.60
C ALA A 127 -49.32 -2.21 -0.78
N LEU A 128 -48.17 -2.06 -1.45
CA LEU A 128 -46.88 -1.82 -0.78
C LEU A 128 -46.90 -0.49 -0.02
N VAL A 129 -47.36 0.60 -0.65
CA VAL A 129 -47.46 1.92 0.00
C VAL A 129 -48.40 1.86 1.21
N ALA A 130 -49.56 1.22 1.08
CA ALA A 130 -50.49 1.02 2.20
C ALA A 130 -49.86 0.19 3.34
N GLY A 131 -49.05 -0.82 2.99
CA GLY A 131 -48.29 -1.62 3.95
C GLY A 131 -47.26 -0.78 4.72
N TRP A 132 -46.51 0.09 4.05
CA TRP A 132 -45.56 1.00 4.68
C TRP A 132 -46.24 2.02 5.60
N LEU A 133 -47.38 2.59 5.18
CA LEU A 133 -48.18 3.48 6.02
C LEU A 133 -48.71 2.76 7.27
N ALA A 134 -49.10 1.49 7.14
CA ALA A 134 -49.54 0.67 8.27
C ALA A 134 -48.42 0.37 9.29
N LEU A 135 -47.13 0.47 8.89
CA LEU A 135 -45.99 0.36 9.82
C LEU A 135 -45.83 1.61 10.70
N ILE A 136 -46.22 2.79 10.20
CA ILE A 136 -45.97 4.11 10.82
C ILE A 136 -46.94 4.43 11.97
N LEU A 137 -48.16 3.85 11.98
CA LEU A 137 -49.18 4.14 13.00
C LEU A 137 -48.83 3.52 14.37
N LYS A 138 -48.11 4.28 15.22
CA LYS A 138 -47.72 3.94 16.61
C LYS A 138 -48.67 4.55 17.65
N LEU A 139 -49.03 3.78 18.69
CA LEU A 139 -49.37 4.29 20.02
C LEU A 139 -48.68 3.40 21.08
N PRO A 140 -48.24 3.95 22.22
CA PRO A 140 -47.35 3.30 23.17
C PRO A 140 -48.00 2.12 23.88
N GLN A 141 -47.32 0.98 23.97
CA GLN A 141 -47.70 -0.08 24.90
C GLN A 141 -47.13 0.24 26.28
N LYS A 142 -48.00 0.53 27.25
CA LYS A 142 -47.63 0.51 28.67
C LYS A 142 -47.42 -0.94 29.08
N ILE A 143 -46.18 -1.30 29.39
CA ILE A 143 -45.85 -2.56 30.07
C ILE A 143 -46.06 -2.30 31.57
N ALA A 144 -47.07 -2.94 32.17
CA ALA A 144 -47.29 -2.92 33.61
C ALA A 144 -46.35 -3.93 34.28
N SER A 145 -45.47 -3.45 35.18
CA SER A 145 -44.61 -4.30 36.01
C SER A 145 -45.25 -4.53 37.38
N ASN A 146 -45.70 -5.75 37.67
CA ASN A 146 -45.92 -6.19 39.05
C ASN A 146 -44.62 -6.83 39.56
N GLY A 147 -44.10 -6.30 40.66
CA GLY A 147 -42.90 -6.79 41.31
C GLY A 147 -43.10 -8.11 42.03
N HIS A 148 -42.05 -8.94 42.04
CA HIS A 148 -41.67 -9.77 43.18
C HIS A 148 -40.21 -10.24 43.02
N LEU A 149 -39.49 -10.16 44.16
CA LEU A 149 -38.13 -10.60 44.51
C LEU A 149 -37.38 -11.55 43.55
N ALA A 150 -36.15 -11.19 43.16
CA ALA A 150 -35.00 -12.11 43.11
C ALA A 150 -33.67 -11.35 42.90
N THR A 151 -32.63 -11.87 43.56
CA THR A 151 -31.25 -11.42 43.70
C THR A 151 -30.43 -11.35 42.39
N SER A 152 -29.55 -10.34 42.34
CA SER A 152 -28.25 -10.25 41.65
C SER A 152 -28.05 -10.90 40.26
N ARG A 153 -28.67 -10.34 39.20
CA ARG A 153 -28.11 -10.26 37.82
C ARG A 153 -28.68 -9.01 37.13
N CYS A 154 -27.86 -8.21 36.42
CA CYS A 154 -28.29 -7.02 35.64
C CYS A 154 -29.43 -7.49 34.71
N LYS A 155 -30.68 -7.22 35.11
CA LYS A 155 -31.89 -7.43 34.31
C LYS A 155 -32.19 -6.08 33.66
N ILE A 156 -32.06 -6.08 32.34
CA ILE A 156 -32.31 -4.95 31.45
C ILE A 156 -33.72 -4.38 31.72
N ALA A 157 -33.79 -3.18 32.29
CA ALA A 157 -34.95 -2.32 32.13
C ALA A 157 -34.80 -1.64 30.76
N ILE A 158 -35.56 -2.11 29.77
CA ILE A 158 -35.61 -1.46 28.45
C ILE A 158 -36.36 -0.14 28.64
N GLY A 159 -35.60 0.92 28.91
CA GLY A 159 -36.07 2.29 28.82
C GLY A 159 -36.40 2.62 27.36
N ASN A 160 -37.60 3.16 27.14
CA ASN A 160 -38.10 3.61 25.86
C ASN A 160 -37.12 4.54 25.12
N GLN A 161 -36.46 4.04 24.06
CA GLN A 161 -35.92 4.89 22.99
C GLN A 161 -36.05 4.18 21.63
N PRO A 162 -37.21 4.26 20.94
CA PRO A 162 -37.32 3.85 19.55
C PRO A 162 -37.69 5.07 18.69
N THR A 163 -36.73 5.96 18.46
CA THR A 163 -36.93 7.15 17.60
C THR A 163 -35.87 7.34 16.51
N ARG A 164 -34.62 6.85 16.63
CA ARG A 164 -33.58 7.13 15.61
C ARG A 164 -33.54 6.20 14.39
N PHE A 165 -33.88 4.92 14.53
CA PHE A 165 -33.76 3.95 13.42
C PHE A 165 -34.82 4.14 12.32
N VAL A 166 -35.99 4.68 12.68
CA VAL A 166 -37.07 4.95 11.72
C VAL A 166 -36.86 6.29 11.01
N GLU A 167 -36.24 7.27 11.67
CA GLU A 167 -35.87 8.55 11.03
C GLU A 167 -34.81 8.34 9.95
N GLU A 168 -33.73 7.60 10.21
CA GLU A 168 -32.67 7.38 9.19
C GLU A 168 -33.15 6.61 7.94
N LEU A 169 -34.11 5.69 8.10
CA LEU A 169 -34.73 4.98 6.98
C LEU A 169 -35.68 5.90 6.16
N LEU A 170 -36.31 6.88 6.79
CA LEU A 170 -37.19 7.85 6.12
C LEU A 170 -36.41 8.92 5.35
N THR A 171 -35.26 9.38 5.86
CA THR A 171 -34.39 10.34 5.16
C THR A 171 -33.76 9.71 3.90
N PHE A 172 -33.38 8.43 3.95
CA PHE A 172 -32.86 7.72 2.77
C PHE A 172 -33.95 7.37 1.74
N GLY A 173 -35.17 7.05 2.19
CA GLY A 173 -36.31 6.77 1.32
C GLY A 173 -36.73 7.99 0.48
N PHE A 174 -36.63 9.21 1.02
CA PHE A 174 -36.89 10.45 0.29
C PHE A 174 -35.77 10.82 -0.70
N ALA A 175 -34.51 10.50 -0.38
CA ALA A 175 -33.37 10.79 -1.27
C ALA A 175 -33.38 9.99 -2.59
N LEU A 176 -33.94 8.78 -2.58
CA LEU A 176 -34.04 7.92 -3.77
C LEU A 176 -35.14 8.31 -4.76
N LEU A 177 -36.11 9.15 -4.35
CA LEU A 177 -37.20 9.61 -5.22
C LEU A 177 -36.84 10.85 -6.06
N GLN A 178 -35.67 11.48 -5.87
CA GLN A 178 -35.31 12.73 -6.54
C GLN A 178 -34.22 12.62 -7.62
N HIS A 179 -33.54 11.48 -7.80
CA HIS A 179 -32.52 11.35 -8.85
C HIS A 179 -33.12 10.98 -10.21
N LYS A 180 -33.67 11.97 -10.90
CA LYS A 180 -33.95 11.90 -12.33
C LYS A 180 -32.75 12.45 -13.10
N SER A 181 -32.18 11.60 -13.96
CA SER A 181 -31.40 11.97 -15.16
C SER A 181 -30.12 12.78 -14.95
N THR A 182 -28.98 12.08 -14.83
CA THR A 182 -27.70 12.34 -15.54
C THR A 182 -26.73 11.19 -15.28
N SER A 183 -25.91 10.81 -16.26
CA SER A 183 -24.98 9.67 -16.19
C SER A 183 -23.90 9.86 -15.09
N PRO A 184 -23.68 8.87 -14.20
CA PRO A 184 -22.70 9.01 -13.11
C PRO A 184 -21.25 8.81 -13.62
N SER A 185 -20.31 9.54 -13.03
CA SER A 185 -18.88 9.45 -13.33
C SER A 185 -18.21 8.28 -12.57
N LYS A 186 -17.01 7.87 -12.98
CA LYS A 186 -16.25 6.73 -12.40
C LYS A 186 -16.00 6.81 -10.88
N ARG A 187 -16.14 7.99 -10.25
CA ARG A 187 -15.96 8.18 -8.79
C ARG A 187 -17.16 7.71 -7.95
N ASP A 188 -18.36 7.62 -8.54
CA ASP A 188 -19.58 7.17 -7.84
C ASP A 188 -19.69 5.63 -7.79
N GLN A 189 -19.00 4.92 -8.68
CA GLN A 189 -19.01 3.45 -8.72
C GLN A 189 -18.16 2.81 -7.60
N THR A 190 -17.23 3.57 -7.01
CA THR A 190 -16.37 3.10 -5.91
C THR A 190 -17.11 3.09 -4.56
N MET A 191 -18.03 4.02 -4.32
CA MET A 191 -18.85 4.03 -3.08
C MET A 191 -19.83 2.84 -3.01
N ALA A 192 -20.40 2.42 -4.14
CA ALA A 192 -21.29 1.26 -4.21
C ALA A 192 -20.56 -0.09 -4.01
N LYS A 193 -19.25 -0.16 -4.34
CA LYS A 193 -18.42 -1.35 -4.12
C LYS A 193 -18.09 -1.58 -2.63
N TRP A 194 -17.94 -0.52 -1.84
CA TRP A 194 -17.74 -0.63 -0.39
C TRP A 194 -18.98 -1.15 0.35
N TRP A 195 -20.18 -0.85 -0.16
CA TRP A 195 -21.43 -1.33 0.44
C TRP A 195 -21.64 -2.84 0.26
N PHE A 196 -21.23 -3.43 -0.88
CA PHE A 196 -21.36 -4.87 -1.12
C PHE A 196 -20.38 -5.72 -0.29
N VAL A 197 -19.20 -5.18 0.06
CA VAL A 197 -18.23 -5.88 0.91
C VAL A 197 -18.66 -5.89 2.38
N ALA A 198 -19.29 -4.81 2.87
CA ALA A 198 -19.76 -4.72 4.25
C ALA A 198 -20.90 -5.72 4.60
N VAL A 199 -21.74 -6.09 3.62
CA VAL A 199 -22.87 -7.02 3.85
C VAL A 199 -22.47 -8.50 3.69
N LEU A 200 -21.40 -8.82 2.96
CA LEU A 200 -20.98 -10.20 2.69
C LEU A 200 -19.92 -10.76 3.66
N SER A 201 -19.28 -9.93 4.50
CA SER A 201 -18.27 -10.39 5.47
C SER A 201 -18.85 -10.99 6.77
N ALA A 202 -20.18 -11.14 6.89
CA ALA A 202 -20.83 -11.63 8.12
C ALA A 202 -21.05 -13.16 8.19
N GLY A 203 -20.45 -13.96 7.31
CA GLY A 203 -20.74 -15.40 7.21
C GLY A 203 -19.53 -16.30 7.04
N GLY A 204 -18.72 -16.46 8.08
CA GLY A 204 -17.60 -17.43 8.10
C GLY A 204 -17.48 -18.12 9.46
N HIS A 205 -18.23 -19.20 9.68
CA HIS A 205 -18.06 -20.06 10.85
C HIS A 205 -16.88 -21.01 10.65
N SER A 206 -15.73 -20.66 11.25
CA SER A 206 -14.64 -21.60 11.52
C SER A 206 -14.80 -22.14 12.95
N GLN A 207 -14.96 -23.46 13.07
CA GLN A 207 -14.94 -24.17 14.34
C GLN A 207 -13.52 -24.13 14.93
N ARG A 208 -13.22 -23.14 15.79
CA ARG A 208 -12.06 -23.18 16.70
C ARG A 208 -12.45 -22.71 18.09
N ARG A 209 -12.18 -23.60 19.05
CA ARG A 209 -12.10 -23.47 20.52
C ARG A 209 -12.72 -22.21 21.15
N VAL A 210 -13.75 -22.45 21.97
CA VAL A 210 -14.36 -21.59 23.01
C VAL A 210 -13.57 -20.30 23.29
N GLY A 211 -13.77 -19.31 22.43
CA GLY A 211 -13.39 -17.92 22.63
C GLY A 211 -14.68 -17.11 22.67
N ARG A 212 -14.93 -16.48 23.81
CA ARG A 212 -16.08 -15.62 24.13
C ARG A 212 -16.38 -14.63 22.98
N MET A 213 -17.61 -14.61 22.45
CA MET A 213 -18.12 -13.54 21.57
C MET A 213 -17.97 -12.17 22.26
N PRO A 214 -17.77 -11.04 21.52
CA PRO A 214 -17.49 -9.74 22.13
C PRO A 214 -18.65 -9.36 23.06
N GLN A 215 -18.34 -9.25 24.34
CA GLN A 215 -19.29 -8.84 25.35
C GLN A 215 -19.69 -7.39 25.05
N GLN A 216 -20.98 -7.13 25.14
CA GLN A 216 -21.60 -5.82 25.08
C GLN A 216 -20.77 -4.82 25.93
N ASN A 217 -20.16 -3.83 25.29
CA ASN A 217 -19.24 -2.83 25.85
C ASN A 217 -19.96 -1.86 26.82
N TRP A 218 -20.63 -2.35 27.85
CA TRP A 218 -21.29 -1.53 28.87
C TRP A 218 -20.74 -1.85 30.27
N VAL A 219 -20.41 -0.80 31.01
CA VAL A 219 -19.77 -0.80 32.33
C VAL A 219 -20.55 0.08 33.30
N GLY A 220 -20.26 -0.03 34.60
CA GLY A 220 -20.99 0.68 35.65
C GLY A 220 -22.12 -0.13 36.27
N GLY A 221 -22.54 0.25 37.49
CA GLY A 221 -23.54 -0.50 38.26
C GLY A 221 -24.95 -0.47 37.66
N ASP A 222 -25.26 0.54 36.84
CA ASP A 222 -26.51 0.73 36.12
C ASP A 222 -26.42 0.33 34.63
N CYS A 223 -25.28 -0.23 34.21
CA CYS A 223 -25.05 -0.69 32.84
C CYS A 223 -25.18 0.48 31.80
N SER A 224 -24.98 1.76 32.19
CA SER A 224 -25.17 2.96 31.33
C SER A 224 -23.89 3.50 30.67
N GLY A 225 -22.71 3.21 31.21
CA GLY A 225 -21.44 3.65 30.65
C GLY A 225 -20.94 2.68 29.60
N ARG A 226 -20.26 3.17 28.57
CA ARG A 226 -19.61 2.35 27.55
C ARG A 226 -18.15 2.07 27.91
N GLN A 227 -17.68 0.87 27.55
CA GLN A 227 -16.28 0.50 27.68
C GLN A 227 -15.48 1.11 26.53
N CYS A 228 -14.44 1.88 26.86
CA CYS A 228 -13.52 2.40 25.86
C CYS A 228 -12.49 1.35 25.44
N PRO A 229 -11.82 1.53 24.29
CA PRO A 229 -10.75 0.66 23.85
C PRO A 229 -9.64 0.55 24.90
N PHE A 230 -9.19 -0.68 25.13
CA PHE A 230 -7.99 -0.95 25.90
C PHE A 230 -6.85 -1.23 24.94
N THR A 231 -5.72 -0.59 25.16
CA THR A 231 -4.52 -0.75 24.35
C THR A 231 -3.34 -0.93 25.29
N ARG A 232 -2.24 -1.45 24.76
CA ARG A 232 -0.97 -1.50 25.49
C ARG A 232 -0.67 -0.13 26.09
N ALA A 233 -0.38 -0.05 27.39
CA ALA A 233 -0.14 1.22 28.07
C ALA A 233 1.13 1.89 27.56
N TRP A 234 1.11 3.22 27.46
CA TRP A 234 2.31 4.01 27.21
C TRP A 234 3.19 4.12 28.45
N GLN A 235 2.57 4.16 29.62
CA GLN A 235 3.22 4.15 30.92
C GLN A 235 2.36 3.30 31.86
N ASP A 236 3.02 2.44 32.62
CA ASP A 236 2.42 1.67 33.68
C ASP A 236 3.44 1.39 34.78
N THR A 237 2.94 0.93 35.93
CA THR A 237 3.79 0.52 37.04
C THR A 237 4.27 -0.90 36.77
N ALA A 238 5.58 -1.09 36.63
CA ALA A 238 6.18 -2.41 36.46
C ALA A 238 5.79 -3.32 37.65
N GLN A 239 5.20 -4.48 37.35
CA GLN A 239 4.77 -5.42 38.39
C GLN A 239 5.85 -6.46 38.69
N ARG A 240 6.70 -6.78 37.70
CA ARG A 240 7.81 -7.74 37.79
C ARG A 240 8.94 -7.34 36.83
N LYS A 241 10.05 -8.07 36.88
CA LYS A 241 11.15 -7.92 35.92
C LYS A 241 10.64 -8.22 34.49
N ASP A 242 10.97 -7.34 33.55
CA ASP A 242 10.58 -7.41 32.14
C ASP A 242 9.05 -7.44 31.90
N ASP A 243 8.27 -6.94 32.86
CA ASP A 243 6.81 -7.00 32.89
C ASP A 243 6.20 -5.60 33.08
N ALA A 244 6.05 -4.91 31.95
CA ALA A 244 5.49 -3.57 31.79
C ALA A 244 4.65 -3.50 30.50
N HIS A 245 3.95 -2.39 30.31
CA HIS A 245 3.01 -2.12 29.23
C HIS A 245 1.79 -3.06 29.22
N TYR A 246 1.15 -3.21 30.37
CA TYR A 246 -0.14 -3.88 30.50
C TYR A 246 -1.25 -3.17 29.69
N SER A 247 -2.34 -3.88 29.42
CA SER A 247 -3.48 -3.31 28.71
C SER A 247 -4.20 -2.30 29.60
N ALA A 248 -4.32 -1.06 29.13
CA ALA A 248 -4.93 0.04 29.85
C ALA A 248 -6.00 0.73 28.99
N GLU A 249 -7.04 1.23 29.65
CA GLU A 249 -8.08 2.01 28.98
C GLU A 249 -7.46 3.27 28.37
N CYS A 250 -7.72 3.50 27.08
CA CYS A 250 -7.11 4.59 26.33
C CYS A 250 -5.57 4.62 26.42
N GLY A 251 -4.93 3.46 26.63
CA GLY A 251 -3.48 3.32 26.70
C GLY A 251 -2.79 4.14 27.80
N ASN A 252 -3.53 4.59 28.82
CA ASN A 252 -3.10 5.59 29.81
C ASN A 252 -2.70 6.96 29.18
N ARG A 253 -3.20 7.26 27.98
CA ARG A 253 -2.92 8.49 27.22
C ARG A 253 -4.19 9.12 26.66
N GLY A 254 -5.25 9.11 27.46
CA GLY A 254 -6.50 9.76 27.13
C GLY A 254 -7.58 9.51 28.16
N THR A 255 -8.68 10.25 28.01
CA THR A 255 -9.88 10.12 28.84
C THR A 255 -10.97 9.39 28.07
N CYS A 256 -11.61 8.41 28.70
CA CYS A 256 -12.72 7.67 28.11
C CYS A 256 -14.04 8.45 28.20
N ASP A 257 -14.67 8.74 27.05
CA ASP A 257 -16.06 9.18 27.01
C ASP A 257 -16.98 7.96 27.14
N ARG A 258 -17.60 7.84 28.32
CA ARG A 258 -18.50 6.74 28.67
C ARG A 258 -19.83 6.77 27.89
N THR A 259 -20.21 7.86 27.26
CA THR A 259 -21.49 7.94 26.55
C THR A 259 -21.42 7.26 25.17
N ILE A 260 -20.27 7.38 24.49
CA ILE A 260 -20.01 6.86 23.15
C ILE A 260 -19.02 5.69 23.14
N GLY A 261 -18.18 5.54 24.18
CA GLY A 261 -17.18 4.48 24.29
C GLY A 261 -15.92 4.77 23.49
N GLU A 262 -15.57 6.05 23.32
CA GLU A 262 -14.40 6.49 22.57
C GLU A 262 -13.42 7.22 23.49
N CYS A 263 -12.13 7.11 23.17
CA CYS A 263 -11.06 7.77 23.92
C CYS A 263 -10.77 9.15 23.34
N SER A 264 -10.84 10.18 24.18
CA SER A 264 -10.27 11.50 23.90
C SER A 264 -8.79 11.48 24.29
N CYS A 265 -7.91 11.44 23.30
CA CYS A 265 -6.48 11.28 23.52
C CYS A 265 -5.79 12.56 23.99
N ASP A 266 -4.71 12.38 24.76
CA ASP A 266 -3.83 13.47 25.15
C ASP A 266 -3.10 14.03 23.91
N ALA A 267 -2.59 15.26 24.01
CA ALA A 267 -1.87 15.91 22.92
C ALA A 267 -0.69 15.05 22.43
N GLY A 268 -0.60 14.87 21.11
CA GLY A 268 0.41 14.02 20.47
C GLY A 268 0.07 12.53 20.42
N PHE A 269 -1.11 12.09 20.87
CA PHE A 269 -1.56 10.70 20.77
C PHE A 269 -2.84 10.59 19.94
N VAL A 270 -2.91 9.57 19.07
CA VAL A 270 -4.03 9.37 18.14
C VAL A 270 -4.37 7.89 17.98
N GLY A 271 -5.44 7.63 17.23
CA GLY A 271 -5.96 6.29 16.96
C GLY A 271 -6.88 5.76 18.06
N SER A 272 -7.56 4.65 17.75
CA SER A 272 -8.46 4.00 18.71
C SER A 272 -7.70 3.58 19.96
N GLY A 273 -8.12 4.12 21.12
CA GLY A 273 -7.46 3.90 22.40
C GLY A 273 -6.14 4.65 22.59
N CYS A 274 -5.87 5.71 21.81
CA CYS A 274 -4.66 6.53 21.93
C CYS A 274 -3.38 5.71 21.76
N ARG A 275 -3.44 4.71 20.88
CA ARG A 275 -2.42 3.65 20.77
C ARG A 275 -1.13 4.07 20.07
N ARG A 276 -1.12 5.18 19.33
CA ARG A 276 0.02 5.63 18.52
C ARG A 276 0.28 7.13 18.72
N MET A 277 1.53 7.54 18.57
CA MET A 277 1.95 8.94 18.63
C MET A 277 1.65 9.61 17.30
N GLN A 278 1.12 10.82 17.29
CA GLN A 278 0.90 11.59 16.06
C GLN A 278 2.24 12.00 15.46
N CYS A 279 2.38 11.90 14.14
CA CYS A 279 3.54 12.46 13.47
C CYS A 279 3.59 13.99 13.62
N PRO A 280 4.78 14.58 13.80
CA PRO A 280 4.95 16.03 13.87
C PRO A 280 4.31 16.72 12.67
N ASN A 281 3.40 17.68 12.93
CA ASN A 281 2.68 18.47 11.92
C ASN A 281 2.05 17.66 10.77
N ASP A 282 1.71 16.38 11.00
CA ASP A 282 1.24 15.46 9.95
C ASP A 282 2.20 15.42 8.75
N CYS A 283 3.50 15.45 9.03
CA CYS A 283 4.59 15.52 8.06
C CYS A 283 4.48 16.71 7.09
N SER A 284 3.83 17.79 7.55
CA SER A 284 3.63 19.04 6.82
C SER A 284 3.03 18.89 5.41
N GLY A 285 2.40 17.75 5.12
CA GLY A 285 1.92 17.39 3.78
C GLY A 285 3.01 17.09 2.75
N HIS A 286 4.26 16.87 3.19
CA HIS A 286 5.45 16.62 2.39
C HIS A 286 6.16 15.33 2.80
N GLY A 287 5.38 14.32 3.21
CA GLY A 287 5.91 13.04 3.62
C GLY A 287 4.85 12.06 4.09
N THR A 288 5.28 10.85 4.39
CA THR A 288 4.43 9.80 4.97
C THR A 288 4.76 9.59 6.45
N CYS A 289 3.73 9.26 7.23
CA CYS A 289 3.84 8.98 8.65
C CYS A 289 3.96 7.47 8.85
N GLU A 290 5.16 7.00 9.17
CA GLU A 290 5.51 5.58 9.26
C GLU A 290 5.84 5.18 10.70
N PHE A 291 5.64 3.91 11.04
CA PHE A 291 6.03 3.37 12.34
C PHE A 291 7.54 3.26 12.49
N ILE A 292 8.03 3.30 13.73
CA ILE A 292 9.48 3.18 14.00
C ILE A 292 10.07 1.86 13.49
N GLU A 293 9.28 0.79 13.40
CA GLU A 293 9.74 -0.47 12.77
C GLU A 293 9.93 -0.35 11.27
N GLU A 294 9.04 0.36 10.58
CA GLU A 294 9.12 0.63 9.15
C GLU A 294 10.33 1.51 8.88
N LEU A 295 10.46 2.60 9.64
CA LEU A 295 11.64 3.48 9.63
C LEU A 295 12.93 2.72 9.95
N ALA A 296 12.92 1.78 10.90
CA ALA A 296 14.09 0.98 11.23
C ALA A 296 14.50 0.06 10.06
N SER A 297 13.51 -0.57 9.42
CA SER A 297 13.68 -1.49 8.30
C SER A 297 13.97 -0.81 6.97
N ASP A 298 13.68 0.50 6.87
CA ASP A 298 13.90 1.27 5.66
C ASP A 298 15.39 1.34 5.33
N THR A 299 15.74 0.66 4.23
CA THR A 299 17.11 0.57 3.73
C THR A 299 17.51 1.78 2.90
N TYR A 300 16.56 2.67 2.59
CA TYR A 300 16.72 3.66 1.53
C TYR A 300 16.52 5.12 2.01
N HIS A 301 15.50 5.43 2.80
CA HIS A 301 15.25 6.83 3.22
C HIS A 301 16.15 7.34 4.35
N LYS A 302 16.97 6.48 4.94
CA LYS A 302 18.09 6.94 5.76
C LYS A 302 19.23 7.25 4.82
N GLN A 303 19.30 8.46 4.29
CA GLN A 303 20.57 8.99 3.82
C GLN A 303 21.59 8.71 4.93
N ILE A 304 22.44 7.70 4.70
CA ILE A 304 23.55 7.26 5.52
C ILE A 304 23.31 6.33 6.76
N LYS A 305 22.14 5.73 7.06
CA LYS A 305 22.04 4.81 8.26
C LYS A 305 21.11 3.60 8.18
N GLY A 306 20.98 2.96 7.04
CA GLY A 306 20.31 1.66 6.95
C GLY A 306 21.29 0.49 6.97
N THR A 307 21.72 -0.01 8.13
CA THR A 307 22.25 -1.38 8.17
C THR A 307 21.09 -2.31 7.84
N ALA A 308 21.10 -2.89 6.63
CA ALA A 308 20.19 -3.96 6.27
C ALA A 308 20.19 -5.01 7.40
N GLY A 309 19.05 -5.17 8.09
CA GLY A 309 18.90 -6.13 9.18
C GLY A 309 18.74 -5.55 10.59
N THR A 310 18.74 -4.22 10.79
CA THR A 310 18.28 -3.66 12.08
C THR A 310 16.75 -3.68 12.14
N THR A 311 16.22 -4.68 12.84
CA THR A 311 14.78 -4.77 13.14
C THR A 311 14.52 -4.14 14.49
N TYR A 312 13.58 -3.18 14.55
CA TYR A 312 13.12 -2.64 15.81
C TYR A 312 11.96 -3.48 16.32
N GLN A 313 12.23 -4.35 17.30
CA GLN A 313 11.26 -5.33 17.81
C GLN A 313 10.76 -5.05 19.24
N LEU A 314 10.81 -3.79 19.68
CA LEU A 314 10.40 -3.40 21.04
C LEU A 314 8.88 -3.16 21.13
N TRP A 315 8.38 -2.99 22.36
CA TRP A 315 6.94 -2.95 22.66
C TRP A 315 6.17 -1.81 21.97
N ASP A 316 6.90 -0.78 21.54
CA ASP A 316 6.49 0.48 20.94
C ASP A 316 6.72 0.55 19.43
N GLN A 317 7.15 -0.56 18.81
CA GLN A 317 7.43 -0.66 17.39
C GLN A 317 6.26 -0.19 16.49
N GLU A 318 5.00 -0.46 16.89
CA GLU A 318 3.75 -0.05 16.21
C GLU A 318 3.07 1.14 16.93
N LYS A 319 3.82 1.90 17.74
CA LYS A 319 3.27 2.99 18.56
C LYS A 319 3.94 4.32 18.28
N ILE A 320 5.26 4.34 18.18
CA ILE A 320 6.02 5.54 17.81
C ILE A 320 5.99 5.67 16.30
N MET A 321 5.69 6.87 15.82
CA MET A 321 5.66 7.20 14.40
C MET A 321 6.58 8.38 14.12
N GLY A 322 7.14 8.44 12.92
CA GLY A 322 7.97 9.53 12.42
C GLY A 322 7.70 9.81 10.95
N CYS A 323 8.19 10.95 10.48
CA CYS A 323 7.99 11.36 9.11
C CYS A 323 9.10 10.85 8.19
N VAL A 324 8.70 10.27 7.06
CA VAL A 324 9.54 10.04 5.88
C VAL A 324 9.23 11.14 4.89
N CYS A 325 10.19 11.99 4.60
CA CYS A 325 9.96 13.15 3.74
C CYS A 325 9.97 12.77 2.25
N ASP A 326 9.11 13.45 1.49
CA ASP A 326 9.14 13.44 0.04
C ASP A 326 10.45 14.08 -0.45
N GLY A 327 10.86 13.71 -1.67
CA GLY A 327 12.12 14.20 -2.22
C GLY A 327 12.16 15.73 -2.33
N GLY A 328 13.28 16.32 -1.89
CA GLY A 328 13.47 17.76 -1.79
C GLY A 328 12.92 18.41 -0.52
N PHE A 329 12.40 17.62 0.43
CA PHE A 329 12.03 18.07 1.77
C PHE A 329 12.79 17.30 2.85
N GLU A 330 13.02 17.96 3.98
CA GLU A 330 13.75 17.42 5.11
C GLU A 330 13.31 18.07 6.44
N GLY A 331 14.02 17.70 7.50
CA GLY A 331 13.63 18.03 8.87
C GLY A 331 12.72 16.97 9.50
N HIS A 332 12.49 17.08 10.80
CA HIS A 332 11.75 16.07 11.57
C HIS A 332 10.26 15.94 11.20
N ASP A 333 9.71 16.95 10.55
CA ASP A 333 8.30 17.10 10.15
C ASP A 333 8.15 17.44 8.67
N CYS A 334 9.23 17.32 7.89
CA CYS A 334 9.27 17.59 6.44
C CYS A 334 8.87 19.02 6.05
N SER A 335 9.02 19.99 6.95
CA SER A 335 8.70 21.40 6.69
C SER A 335 9.81 22.16 5.97
N LEU A 336 11.04 21.64 5.97
CA LEU A 336 12.22 22.30 5.41
C LEU A 336 12.46 21.81 3.98
N ARG A 337 12.91 22.69 3.08
CA ARG A 337 13.36 22.31 1.74
C ARG A 337 14.84 21.95 1.75
N THR A 338 15.19 20.84 1.11
CA THR A 338 16.58 20.45 0.93
C THR A 338 17.28 21.39 -0.05
N CYS A 339 18.41 21.96 0.35
CA CYS A 339 19.23 22.79 -0.51
C CYS A 339 20.12 21.99 -1.46
N PRO A 340 20.54 22.58 -2.60
CA PRO A 340 21.52 21.99 -3.50
C PRO A 340 22.79 21.57 -2.76
N LYS A 341 23.28 20.37 -3.08
CA LYS A 341 24.52 19.82 -2.55
C LYS A 341 25.60 19.78 -3.63
N GLY A 342 26.86 19.98 -3.27
CA GLY A 342 27.97 19.95 -4.22
C GLY A 342 29.33 19.82 -3.54
N ASP A 343 30.37 19.75 -4.37
CA ASP A 343 31.77 19.69 -3.95
C ASP A 343 32.22 20.97 -3.28
N ASP A 344 33.03 20.86 -2.23
CA ASP A 344 33.75 22.01 -1.71
C ASP A 344 34.97 22.28 -2.60
N PRO A 345 35.03 23.39 -3.36
CA PRO A 345 36.12 23.64 -4.30
C PRO A 345 37.50 23.80 -3.65
N LEU A 346 37.56 23.89 -2.32
CA LEU A 346 38.83 23.99 -1.58
C LEU A 346 39.34 22.64 -1.05
N THR A 347 38.59 21.55 -1.22
CA THR A 347 39.05 20.23 -0.79
C THR A 347 39.91 19.60 -1.89
N PRO A 348 41.21 19.32 -1.64
CA PRO A 348 42.08 18.73 -2.65
C PRO A 348 42.01 17.20 -2.68
N ASN A 349 42.51 16.60 -3.76
CA ASN A 349 42.70 15.15 -3.92
C ASN A 349 41.42 14.30 -3.86
N GLN A 350 40.31 14.85 -4.34
CA GLN A 350 39.05 14.13 -4.46
C GLN A 350 38.81 13.63 -5.87
N TYR A 351 37.92 12.65 -5.97
CA TYR A 351 37.57 12.00 -7.23
C TYR A 351 36.06 11.87 -7.36
N ASP A 352 35.56 11.99 -8.58
CA ASP A 352 34.16 11.66 -8.85
C ASP A 352 33.95 10.14 -8.81
N MET A 353 32.76 9.74 -8.38
CA MET A 353 32.44 8.32 -8.33
C MET A 353 32.17 7.77 -9.73
N ILE A 354 32.66 6.56 -9.98
CA ILE A 354 32.42 5.81 -11.22
C ILE A 354 31.74 4.51 -10.82
N GLN A 355 30.65 4.16 -11.52
CA GLN A 355 29.93 2.91 -11.30
C GLN A 355 30.08 1.99 -12.51
N ALA A 356 30.28 0.69 -12.30
CA ALA A 356 30.27 -0.31 -13.36
C ALA A 356 29.01 -1.15 -13.29
N ILE A 357 28.26 -1.16 -14.39
CA ILE A 357 27.11 -2.04 -14.61
C ILE A 357 27.63 -3.31 -15.28
N VAL A 358 27.43 -4.44 -14.62
CA VAL A 358 27.83 -5.77 -15.09
C VAL A 358 26.58 -6.58 -15.38
N ILE A 359 26.39 -6.96 -16.64
CA ILE A 359 25.29 -7.80 -17.10
C ILE A 359 25.85 -9.13 -17.57
N ASP A 360 25.43 -10.22 -16.93
CA ASP A 360 25.75 -11.59 -17.33
C ASP A 360 24.76 -12.06 -18.40
N GLN A 361 25.26 -12.65 -19.50
CA GLN A 361 24.48 -13.16 -20.64
C GLN A 361 23.57 -12.08 -21.26
N PRO A 362 24.15 -10.99 -21.79
CA PRO A 362 23.39 -9.85 -22.29
C PRO A 362 22.54 -10.24 -23.52
N GLY A 363 21.29 -9.78 -23.55
CA GLY A 363 20.33 -10.06 -24.62
C GLY A 363 18.89 -10.03 -24.10
N GLY A 364 18.17 -8.94 -24.36
CA GLY A 364 16.78 -8.76 -23.90
C GLY A 364 16.49 -7.32 -23.52
N GLU A 365 15.59 -7.13 -22.55
CA GLU A 365 15.15 -5.81 -22.12
C GLU A 365 15.14 -5.68 -20.59
N GLY A 366 15.32 -4.47 -20.08
CA GLY A 366 15.21 -4.15 -18.66
C GLY A 366 15.19 -2.65 -18.43
N TYR A 367 15.46 -2.23 -17.21
CA TYR A 367 15.51 -0.82 -16.85
C TYR A 367 16.45 -0.61 -15.65
N LEU A 368 16.88 0.63 -15.47
CA LEU A 368 17.67 1.05 -14.32
C LEU A 368 16.84 1.96 -13.42
N THR A 369 17.17 1.95 -12.13
CA THR A 369 16.63 2.89 -11.15
C THR A 369 17.77 3.71 -10.56
N TYR A 370 17.65 5.02 -10.68
CA TYR A 370 18.53 6.03 -10.10
C TYR A 370 17.89 6.63 -8.86
N HIS A 371 18.74 6.93 -7.89
CA HIS A 371 18.41 7.32 -6.55
C HIS A 371 19.22 8.56 -6.23
N ASP A 372 18.55 9.71 -6.25
CA ASP A 372 19.23 11.00 -6.12
C ASP A 372 19.59 11.29 -4.64
N PRO A 373 20.48 12.26 -4.36
CA PRO A 373 20.81 12.66 -3.00
C PRO A 373 19.78 13.57 -2.34
N TYR A 374 18.60 13.72 -2.92
CA TYR A 374 17.48 14.51 -2.42
C TYR A 374 16.28 13.63 -2.03
N GLY A 375 16.41 12.30 -2.15
CA GLY A 375 15.39 11.32 -1.77
C GLY A 375 14.48 10.87 -2.92
N ASN A 376 14.61 11.44 -4.12
CA ASN A 376 13.81 11.04 -5.27
C ASN A 376 14.33 9.73 -5.89
N ILE A 377 13.39 9.02 -6.51
CA ILE A 377 13.64 7.76 -7.21
C ILE A 377 13.19 7.93 -8.66
N TYR A 378 14.11 7.70 -9.58
CA TYR A 378 13.88 7.80 -11.01
C TYR A 378 14.08 6.44 -11.67
N THR A 379 13.13 6.01 -12.48
CA THR A 379 13.28 4.80 -13.30
C THR A 379 13.48 5.22 -14.75
N THR A 380 14.47 4.62 -15.42
CA THR A 380 14.70 4.87 -16.84
C THR A 380 13.55 4.37 -17.68
N GLU A 381 13.49 4.81 -18.93
CA GLU A 381 12.73 4.10 -19.94
C GLU A 381 13.26 2.67 -20.14
N LYS A 382 12.51 1.87 -20.90
CA LYS A 382 12.93 0.51 -21.25
C LYS A 382 14.24 0.53 -22.04
N ILE A 383 15.23 -0.20 -21.55
CA ILE A 383 16.55 -0.34 -22.16
C ILE A 383 16.62 -1.70 -22.86
N THR A 384 17.04 -1.69 -24.13
CA THR A 384 17.38 -2.91 -24.87
C THR A 384 18.85 -3.23 -24.65
N PHE A 385 19.14 -4.41 -24.12
CA PHE A 385 20.51 -4.90 -23.99
C PHE A 385 20.86 -5.73 -25.23
N GLY A 386 21.87 -5.28 -25.97
CA GLY A 386 22.38 -6.00 -27.13
C GLY A 386 23.00 -7.34 -26.75
N ALA A 387 23.18 -8.22 -27.74
CA ALA A 387 23.89 -9.48 -27.54
C ALA A 387 25.38 -9.25 -27.15
N PHE A 388 26.08 -10.30 -26.73
CA PHE A 388 27.47 -10.26 -26.23
C PHE A 388 28.47 -9.42 -27.06
N ALA A 389 28.38 -9.42 -28.39
CA ALA A 389 29.28 -8.65 -29.26
C ALA A 389 28.92 -7.15 -29.37
N ALA A 390 27.79 -6.72 -28.79
CA ALA A 390 27.21 -5.39 -28.94
C ALA A 390 27.42 -4.50 -27.69
N ASN A 391 28.54 -4.68 -26.97
CA ASN A 391 28.85 -3.92 -25.76
C ASN A 391 28.71 -2.40 -25.95
N THR A 392 29.21 -1.86 -27.07
CA THR A 392 29.12 -0.43 -27.38
C THR A 392 27.68 0.05 -27.56
N ALA A 393 26.83 -0.73 -28.24
CA ALA A 393 25.43 -0.39 -28.44
C ALA A 393 24.64 -0.45 -27.12
N THR A 394 24.93 -1.45 -26.29
CA THR A 394 24.33 -1.58 -24.95
C THR A 394 24.70 -0.39 -24.07
N CYS A 395 25.98 -0.02 -23.97
CA CYS A 395 26.40 1.12 -23.15
C CYS A 395 25.84 2.45 -23.69
N SER A 396 25.76 2.64 -25.00
CA SER A 396 25.13 3.81 -25.62
C SER A 396 23.61 3.89 -25.33
N SER A 397 22.92 2.75 -25.33
CA SER A 397 21.50 2.67 -24.96
C SER A 397 21.29 3.03 -23.50
N ILE A 398 22.17 2.56 -22.61
CA ILE A 398 22.16 2.93 -21.18
C ILE A 398 22.40 4.44 -21.01
N GLN A 399 23.40 5.02 -21.68
CA GLN A 399 23.66 6.46 -21.61
C GLN A 399 22.44 7.28 -22.03
N THR A 400 21.83 6.88 -23.15
CA THR A 400 20.63 7.55 -23.67
C THR A 400 19.48 7.50 -22.66
N ALA A 401 19.26 6.33 -22.04
CA ALA A 401 18.19 6.14 -21.06
C ALA A 401 18.43 6.91 -19.75
N LEU A 402 19.68 7.01 -19.29
CA LEU A 402 20.05 7.81 -18.12
C LEU A 402 19.92 9.31 -18.38
N ASN A 403 20.37 9.79 -19.54
CA ASN A 403 20.26 11.20 -19.92
C ASN A 403 18.82 11.65 -20.22
N ARG A 404 17.89 10.70 -20.40
CA ARG A 404 16.46 10.95 -20.58
C ARG A 404 15.65 10.85 -19.30
N LEU A 405 16.30 10.68 -18.14
CA LEU A 405 15.57 10.73 -16.88
C LEU A 405 14.84 12.08 -16.74
N PRO A 406 13.63 12.09 -16.16
CA PRO A 406 12.85 13.31 -16.02
C PRO A 406 13.59 14.41 -15.25
N ASN A 407 13.15 15.66 -15.45
CA ASN A 407 13.66 16.83 -14.74
C ASN A 407 15.16 17.06 -14.89
N ASN A 408 15.79 16.49 -15.93
CA ASN A 408 17.20 16.74 -16.22
C ASN A 408 18.10 16.40 -15.01
N VAL A 409 17.74 15.34 -14.26
CA VAL A 409 18.45 14.96 -13.03
C VAL A 409 19.85 14.42 -13.32
N LEU A 410 20.05 13.79 -14.48
CA LEU A 410 21.33 13.34 -15.00
C LEU A 410 21.47 13.84 -16.44
N ASN A 411 22.14 14.97 -16.67
CA ASN A 411 22.22 15.56 -18.02
C ASN A 411 23.44 15.12 -18.83
N ASN A 412 24.56 14.95 -18.14
CA ASN A 412 25.88 14.85 -18.76
C ASN A 412 26.62 13.55 -18.41
N VAL A 413 25.87 12.51 -18.02
CA VAL A 413 26.46 11.21 -17.71
C VAL A 413 27.11 10.62 -18.95
N GLN A 414 28.34 10.12 -18.78
CA GLN A 414 29.07 9.40 -19.81
C GLN A 414 29.06 7.92 -19.49
N VAL A 415 28.76 7.08 -20.50
CA VAL A 415 28.80 5.63 -20.34
C VAL A 415 29.72 5.02 -21.38
N SER A 416 30.80 4.40 -20.91
CA SER A 416 31.84 3.81 -21.74
C SER A 416 31.89 2.28 -21.58
N VAL A 417 32.34 1.58 -22.63
CA VAL A 417 32.58 0.14 -22.55
C VAL A 417 33.88 -0.09 -21.77
N ALA A 418 33.84 -0.92 -20.73
CA ALA A 418 35.03 -1.31 -20.01
C ALA A 418 35.45 -2.74 -20.36
N ALA A 419 36.73 -2.92 -20.68
CA ALA A 419 37.32 -4.25 -20.85
C ALA A 419 37.57 -4.94 -19.51
N ARG A 420 37.91 -4.15 -18.48
CA ARG A 420 38.13 -4.60 -17.11
C ARG A 420 37.98 -3.47 -16.09
N PHE A 421 37.69 -3.80 -14.83
CA PHE A 421 37.73 -2.85 -13.71
C PHE A 421 37.96 -3.55 -12.36
N TYR A 422 38.46 -2.80 -11.38
CA TYR A 422 38.51 -3.22 -9.98
C TYR A 422 37.27 -2.73 -9.24
N ALA A 423 36.57 -3.63 -8.55
CA ALA A 423 35.44 -3.21 -7.71
C ALA A 423 35.95 -2.67 -6.39
N PHE A 424 35.35 -1.59 -5.90
CA PHE A 424 35.60 -1.05 -4.57
C PHE A 424 34.40 -1.32 -3.67
N THR A 425 34.67 -1.68 -2.42
CA THR A 425 33.64 -1.86 -1.41
C THR A 425 34.02 -1.05 -0.19
N ARG A 426 33.23 0.00 0.09
CA ARG A 426 33.45 0.87 1.24
C ARG A 426 33.24 0.09 2.54
N THR A 427 34.06 0.38 3.55
CA THR A 427 33.90 -0.15 4.90
C THR A 427 32.58 0.35 5.50
N ASP A 428 32.31 1.63 5.31
CA ASP A 428 31.04 2.27 5.59
C ASP A 428 30.60 2.97 4.30
N PRO A 429 29.42 2.65 3.73
CA PRO A 429 28.89 3.31 2.53
C PRO A 429 28.84 4.84 2.62
N THR A 430 28.97 5.37 3.83
CA THR A 430 28.73 6.77 4.18
C THR A 430 30.00 7.50 4.59
N ASP A 431 31.08 6.75 4.75
CA ASP A 431 32.40 7.29 4.96
C ASP A 431 32.90 7.94 3.67
N VAL A 432 32.71 9.26 3.60
CA VAL A 432 33.25 10.12 2.54
C VAL A 432 34.78 10.19 2.58
N LEU A 433 35.41 9.80 3.71
CA LEU A 433 36.87 9.69 3.78
C LEU A 433 37.37 8.57 2.86
N GLY A 434 36.53 7.60 2.48
CA GLY A 434 36.89 6.70 1.39
C GLY A 434 37.64 5.44 1.80
N SER A 435 37.53 4.99 3.05
CA SER A 435 38.12 3.73 3.45
C SER A 435 37.31 2.53 2.93
N GLY A 436 38.01 1.51 2.41
CA GLY A 436 37.35 0.30 1.92
C GLY A 436 38.31 -0.77 1.45
N THR A 437 37.77 -1.78 0.77
CA THR A 437 38.53 -2.89 0.19
C THR A 437 38.35 -2.95 -1.32
N VAL A 438 39.43 -3.31 -2.01
CA VAL A 438 39.40 -3.59 -3.45
C VAL A 438 39.08 -5.07 -3.65
N ASN A 439 38.04 -5.33 -4.43
CA ASN A 439 37.61 -6.67 -4.83
C ASN A 439 38.06 -6.98 -6.27
N LYS A 440 38.09 -8.27 -6.60
CA LYS A 440 38.70 -8.83 -7.81
C LYS A 440 38.27 -8.15 -9.12
N ILE A 441 39.18 -8.22 -10.10
CA ILE A 441 39.01 -7.74 -11.48
C ILE A 441 37.82 -8.42 -12.15
N PHE A 442 36.89 -7.63 -12.68
CA PHE A 442 35.91 -8.11 -13.65
C PHE A 442 36.49 -7.94 -15.06
N MET A 443 36.44 -8.97 -15.90
CA MET A 443 36.91 -8.92 -17.29
C MET A 443 35.78 -9.25 -18.27
N ASN A 444 35.79 -8.57 -19.42
CA ASN A 444 34.82 -8.70 -20.52
C ASN A 444 35.29 -9.69 -21.61
N THR A 445 36.44 -10.37 -21.46
CA THR A 445 36.99 -11.24 -22.50
C THR A 445 36.52 -12.69 -22.40
N ALA A 446 36.02 -13.22 -23.52
CA ALA A 446 35.69 -14.64 -23.72
C ALA A 446 36.92 -15.58 -23.86
N GLY A 447 38.12 -15.14 -23.50
CA GLY A 447 39.38 -15.83 -23.84
C GLY A 447 40.28 -16.24 -22.69
N ASN A 448 40.10 -15.68 -21.49
CA ASN A 448 40.94 -16.03 -20.35
C ASN A 448 40.05 -16.65 -19.29
N ALA A 449 40.05 -17.97 -19.25
CA ALA A 449 39.59 -18.69 -18.09
C ALA A 449 40.23 -18.04 -16.85
N GLU A 450 39.40 -17.63 -15.90
CA GLU A 450 39.81 -17.72 -14.51
C GLU A 450 40.45 -19.10 -14.31
N PRO A 451 41.58 -19.24 -13.61
CA PRO A 451 42.10 -20.54 -13.22
C PRO A 451 41.20 -21.13 -12.12
N SER A 452 39.90 -21.30 -12.40
CA SER A 452 39.02 -22.19 -11.68
C SER A 452 38.95 -23.49 -12.46
N ALA A 453 40.04 -24.25 -12.36
CA ALA A 453 40.02 -25.67 -12.67
C ALA A 453 39.03 -26.33 -11.71
N THR A 454 37.77 -26.59 -12.14
CA THR A 454 36.92 -27.73 -11.74
C THR A 454 35.42 -27.64 -12.11
N LEU A 455 34.94 -26.68 -12.92
CA LEU A 455 33.56 -26.78 -13.45
C LEU A 455 33.47 -26.52 -14.96
N ALA A 456 32.92 -27.49 -15.68
CA ALA A 456 32.51 -27.38 -17.07
C ALA A 456 31.42 -26.29 -17.23
N SER A 457 31.80 -25.11 -17.73
CA SER A 457 30.85 -24.08 -18.16
C SER A 457 31.47 -23.25 -19.29
N PRO A 458 30.71 -22.86 -20.34
CA PRO A 458 31.22 -22.08 -21.47
C PRO A 458 31.77 -20.69 -21.04
N PRO A 459 32.58 -20.00 -21.88
CA PRO A 459 33.16 -18.71 -21.52
C PRO A 459 32.07 -17.71 -21.12
N ARG A 460 32.22 -17.10 -19.95
CA ARG A 460 31.20 -16.22 -19.35
C ARG A 460 31.04 -14.96 -20.23
N GLN A 461 29.88 -14.82 -20.87
CA GLN A 461 29.52 -13.67 -21.70
C GLN A 461 29.07 -12.51 -20.80
N LYS A 462 29.89 -11.49 -20.61
CA LYS A 462 29.55 -10.32 -19.77
C LYS A 462 29.58 -9.05 -20.60
N THR A 463 28.65 -8.14 -20.37
CA THR A 463 28.77 -6.73 -20.80
C THR A 463 29.10 -5.88 -19.58
N ILE A 464 30.14 -5.05 -19.70
CA ILE A 464 30.52 -4.10 -18.65
C ILE A 464 30.44 -2.69 -19.22
N CYS A 465 29.60 -1.86 -18.62
CA CYS A 465 29.46 -0.44 -18.92
C CYS A 465 29.86 0.38 -17.70
N GLN A 466 30.84 1.27 -17.83
CA GLN A 466 31.22 2.23 -16.80
C GLN A 466 30.42 3.50 -16.97
N VAL A 467 29.80 3.95 -15.90
CA VAL A 467 29.02 5.17 -15.78
C VAL A 467 29.86 6.17 -15.00
N GLU A 468 30.23 7.26 -15.66
CA GLU A 468 30.96 8.38 -15.08
C GLU A 468 29.97 9.53 -14.86
N TYR A 469 29.86 9.96 -13.61
CA TYR A 469 29.08 11.12 -13.23
C TYR A 469 29.98 12.36 -13.34
N THR A 470 29.50 13.40 -14.01
CA THR A 470 30.15 14.71 -13.97
C THR A 470 29.87 15.38 -12.63
N SER A 471 30.88 16.06 -12.08
CA SER A 471 30.78 16.89 -10.87
C SER A 471 29.87 18.11 -11.09
N GLU A 472 28.56 17.87 -11.02
CA GLU A 472 27.50 18.88 -11.03
C GLU A 472 26.76 18.89 -9.69
N ALA A 473 26.12 20.01 -9.35
CA ALA A 473 25.34 20.10 -8.11
C ALA A 473 24.26 19.01 -8.09
N GLY A 474 24.21 18.23 -7.01
CA GLY A 474 23.33 17.08 -6.86
C GLY A 474 23.83 15.76 -7.48
N THR A 475 24.89 15.78 -8.29
CA THR A 475 25.52 14.56 -8.84
C THR A 475 27.00 14.45 -8.48
N THR A 476 27.49 15.35 -7.63
CA THR A 476 28.88 15.36 -7.19
C THR A 476 29.12 14.25 -6.16
N GLY A 477 30.31 13.68 -6.15
CA GLY A 477 30.74 12.85 -5.03
C GLY A 477 30.11 11.48 -4.96
N TYR A 478 29.77 11.09 -3.73
CA TYR A 478 29.06 9.85 -3.46
C TYR A 478 27.68 9.86 -4.13
N GLN A 479 27.42 8.84 -4.95
CA GLN A 479 26.09 8.56 -5.47
C GLN A 479 25.62 7.21 -4.95
N ASN A 480 24.30 7.06 -4.80
CA ASN A 480 23.73 5.75 -4.57
C ASN A 480 24.05 4.85 -5.78
N LEU A 481 24.35 3.58 -5.51
CA LEU A 481 24.49 2.60 -6.59
C LEU A 481 23.18 2.51 -7.36
N LEU A 482 23.27 2.61 -8.68
CA LEU A 482 22.14 2.33 -9.56
C LEU A 482 21.59 0.93 -9.25
N ARG A 483 20.26 0.77 -9.40
CA ARG A 483 19.65 -0.55 -9.40
C ARG A 483 19.41 -0.98 -10.84
N CYS A 484 19.59 -2.27 -11.10
CA CYS A 484 19.40 -2.85 -12.41
C CYS A 484 18.37 -3.96 -12.33
N ASN A 485 17.27 -3.80 -13.09
CA ASN A 485 16.27 -4.85 -13.24
C ASN A 485 16.28 -5.37 -14.68
N ILE A 486 16.63 -6.65 -14.81
CA ILE A 486 16.62 -7.39 -16.07
C ILE A 486 15.68 -8.60 -16.02
N LEU A 487 14.85 -8.71 -14.98
CA LEU A 487 13.78 -9.69 -14.91
C LEU A 487 12.58 -9.22 -15.74
N ALA A 488 11.76 -10.17 -16.17
CA ALA A 488 10.52 -9.84 -16.86
C ALA A 488 9.60 -9.06 -15.92
N HIS A 489 9.11 -7.90 -16.38
CA HIS A 489 8.15 -7.07 -15.67
C HIS A 489 6.90 -6.89 -16.53
N ASN A 490 5.81 -7.56 -16.12
CA ASN A 490 4.58 -7.69 -16.91
C ASN A 490 3.35 -7.10 -16.20
N ASP A 491 3.52 -6.25 -15.18
CA ASP A 491 2.39 -5.65 -14.47
C ASP A 491 1.78 -4.51 -15.30
N PRO A 492 0.54 -4.65 -15.83
CA PRO A 492 -0.11 -3.60 -16.60
C PRO A 492 -0.57 -2.41 -15.74
N ASN A 493 -0.53 -2.54 -14.40
CA ASN A 493 -0.92 -1.48 -13.45
C ASN A 493 0.31 -0.85 -12.75
N GLY A 494 1.51 -1.36 -13.01
CA GLY A 494 2.75 -0.88 -12.41
C GLY A 494 3.23 0.44 -13.02
N GLN A 495 4.03 1.20 -12.27
CA GLN A 495 4.66 2.44 -12.74
C GLN A 495 5.99 2.20 -13.49
N HIS A 496 6.52 0.97 -13.42
CA HIS A 496 7.76 0.61 -14.11
C HIS A 496 7.50 0.19 -15.57
N PRO A 497 8.48 0.37 -16.47
CA PRO A 497 8.37 -0.09 -17.85
C PRO A 497 8.04 -1.59 -17.94
N MET A 498 7.17 -1.97 -18.87
CA MET A 498 6.96 -3.39 -19.17
C MET A 498 8.16 -3.93 -19.96
N THR A 499 8.78 -5.00 -19.47
CA THR A 499 9.98 -5.59 -20.07
C THR A 499 9.81 -7.10 -20.21
N ALA A 500 10.28 -7.66 -21.33
CA ALA A 500 10.35 -9.11 -21.49
C ALA A 500 11.44 -9.76 -20.61
N GLY A 501 12.32 -8.94 -20.02
CA GLY A 501 13.49 -9.39 -19.29
C GLY A 501 14.60 -9.88 -20.20
N VAL A 502 15.67 -10.38 -19.59
CA VAL A 502 16.74 -11.13 -20.22
C VAL A 502 16.48 -12.63 -20.01
N THR A 503 16.69 -13.44 -21.05
CA THR A 503 16.43 -14.89 -20.99
C THR A 503 17.30 -15.55 -19.92
N ASN A 504 16.71 -16.37 -19.05
CA ASN A 504 17.38 -17.02 -17.91
C ASN A 504 18.01 -16.06 -16.89
N ALA A 505 17.61 -14.78 -16.89
CA ALA A 505 18.08 -13.84 -15.89
C ALA A 505 17.58 -14.21 -14.49
N VAL A 506 18.47 -14.10 -13.52
CA VAL A 506 18.17 -14.10 -12.09
C VAL A 506 18.50 -12.74 -11.50
N ALA A 507 18.06 -12.45 -10.27
CA ALA A 507 18.33 -11.17 -9.61
C ALA A 507 19.83 -10.81 -9.54
N THR A 508 20.73 -11.80 -9.61
CA THR A 508 22.18 -11.60 -9.59
C THR A 508 22.81 -11.43 -10.99
N SER A 509 22.03 -11.53 -12.07
CA SER A 509 22.51 -11.45 -13.45
C SER A 509 22.84 -10.01 -13.88
N CYS A 510 22.35 -9.00 -13.16
CA CYS A 510 22.80 -7.63 -13.32
C CYS A 510 23.24 -7.07 -11.97
N LYS A 511 24.48 -6.59 -11.88
CA LYS A 511 25.05 -6.03 -10.66
C LYS A 511 25.77 -4.74 -10.94
N ILE A 512 25.76 -3.84 -9.96
CA ILE A 512 26.38 -2.53 -10.05
C ILE A 512 27.42 -2.41 -8.95
N TYR A 513 28.60 -1.94 -9.32
CA TYR A 513 29.77 -1.85 -8.45
C TYR A 513 30.34 -0.43 -8.50
N GLU A 514 30.87 0.05 -7.38
CA GLU A 514 31.76 1.21 -7.40
C GLU A 514 33.11 0.78 -8.02
N VAL A 515 33.62 1.57 -8.96
CA VAL A 515 34.87 1.28 -9.68
C VAL A 515 36.06 1.95 -9.01
N TYR A 516 37.08 1.20 -8.63
CA TYR A 516 38.38 1.77 -8.26
C TYR A 516 39.17 2.10 -9.55
N PRO A 517 39.54 3.38 -9.79
CA PRO A 517 40.25 3.75 -11.01
C PRO A 517 41.66 3.12 -11.05
N LEU A 518 42.00 2.58 -12.22
CA LEU A 518 43.31 1.98 -12.51
C LEU A 518 44.42 3.01 -12.74
N ALA A 519 44.05 4.26 -13.01
CA ALA A 519 44.96 5.33 -13.35
C ALA A 519 45.16 6.25 -12.15
N VAL A 520 46.09 5.89 -11.27
CA VAL A 520 46.93 6.87 -10.58
C VAL A 520 48.20 6.16 -10.14
N ASN A 521 49.31 6.57 -10.74
CA ASN A 521 50.58 6.67 -10.02
C ASN A 521 50.33 7.50 -8.75
N TRP A 522 49.85 6.87 -7.68
CA TRP A 522 49.90 7.45 -6.34
C TRP A 522 51.30 7.15 -5.79
N PRO A 523 51.97 8.09 -5.08
CA PRO A 523 53.26 7.82 -4.45
C PRO A 523 53.20 6.55 -3.60
N PRO A 524 54.32 5.81 -3.47
CA PRO A 524 54.33 4.52 -2.81
C PRO A 524 53.85 4.69 -1.37
N ILE A 525 52.84 3.91 -0.98
CA ILE A 525 52.70 3.53 0.41
C ILE A 525 53.98 2.74 0.74
N ASP A 526 54.81 3.30 1.61
CA ASP A 526 55.96 2.67 2.24
C ASP A 526 55.50 1.50 3.13
N ILE A 527 54.93 0.46 2.54
CA ILE A 527 54.75 -0.83 3.17
C ILE A 527 55.37 -1.88 2.25
N LEU A 528 56.66 -2.12 2.55
CA LEU A 528 57.55 -3.19 2.10
C LEU A 528 58.24 -3.01 0.73
N PRO A 529 59.56 -3.26 0.65
CA PRO A 529 60.32 -3.14 -0.60
C PRO A 529 59.84 -4.18 -1.62
N PRO A 530 59.96 -3.87 -2.94
CA PRO A 530 59.62 -4.80 -4.00
C PRO A 530 60.48 -6.05 -3.86
N ALA A 531 59.84 -7.22 -3.91
CA ALA A 531 60.56 -8.48 -3.97
C ALA A 531 61.42 -8.48 -5.24
N VAL A 532 62.74 -8.39 -5.06
CA VAL A 532 63.74 -8.50 -6.13
C VAL A 532 63.59 -9.87 -6.78
N GLY A 533 63.16 -9.94 -8.05
CA GLY A 533 63.39 -11.11 -8.90
C GLY A 533 62.28 -11.65 -9.82
N ALA A 534 61.20 -10.93 -10.12
CA ALA A 534 60.21 -11.43 -11.08
C ALA A 534 60.56 -11.07 -12.54
N THR A 535 60.62 -12.09 -13.41
CA THR A 535 60.87 -11.97 -14.86
C THR A 535 59.60 -11.57 -15.61
N PRO A 536 59.68 -11.01 -16.84
CA PRO A 536 58.52 -10.46 -17.53
C PRO A 536 57.61 -11.58 -18.06
N ALA A 537 56.32 -11.57 -17.66
CA ALA A 537 55.30 -12.34 -18.35
C ALA A 537 54.94 -11.62 -19.67
N GLY A 538 54.96 -12.37 -20.78
CA GLY A 538 54.82 -11.90 -22.17
C GLY A 538 53.47 -11.31 -22.58
N ASP A 539 52.70 -10.77 -21.64
CA ASP A 539 51.32 -10.31 -21.84
C ASP A 539 51.15 -8.79 -21.59
N GLY A 540 52.25 -8.07 -21.36
CA GLY A 540 52.24 -6.60 -21.19
C GLY A 540 51.53 -6.10 -19.93
N ILE A 541 51.45 -6.91 -18.87
CA ILE A 541 50.90 -6.50 -17.56
C ILE A 541 52.08 -6.12 -16.64
N PRO A 542 52.23 -4.85 -16.21
CA PRO A 542 53.17 -4.49 -15.16
C PRO A 542 52.69 -4.96 -13.77
N GLU A 543 53.64 -5.14 -12.86
CA GLU A 543 53.61 -5.79 -11.53
C GLU A 543 52.64 -5.20 -10.47
N ASN A 544 51.73 -4.29 -10.85
CA ASN A 544 50.81 -3.60 -9.92
C ASN A 544 49.37 -4.14 -9.99
N GLN A 545 49.17 -5.45 -9.92
CA GLN A 545 47.82 -5.99 -9.70
C GLN A 545 47.45 -5.81 -8.22
N LEU A 546 46.41 -5.01 -7.95
CA LEU A 546 45.84 -4.89 -6.60
C LEU A 546 45.34 -6.26 -6.13
N ILE A 547 45.68 -6.62 -4.89
CA ILE A 547 45.30 -7.90 -4.29
C ILE A 547 43.84 -7.82 -3.85
N GLU A 548 43.07 -8.89 -4.08
CA GLU A 548 41.68 -8.98 -3.59
C GLU A 548 41.64 -8.89 -2.07
N GLY A 549 40.78 -8.03 -1.53
CA GLY A 549 40.68 -7.75 -0.11
C GLY A 549 41.72 -6.75 0.41
N GLN A 550 42.56 -6.17 -0.47
CA GLN A 550 43.48 -5.11 -0.08
C GLN A 550 42.71 -3.87 0.38
N ALA A 551 43.10 -3.34 1.54
CA ALA A 551 42.61 -2.05 2.01
C ALA A 551 43.06 -0.94 1.05
N ALA A 552 42.12 -0.10 0.65
CA ALA A 552 42.39 1.04 -0.22
C ALA A 552 41.63 2.27 0.25
N PHE A 553 42.12 3.42 -0.22
CA PHE A 553 41.59 4.73 0.12
C PHE A 553 41.10 5.41 -1.16
N ARG A 554 39.85 5.86 -1.15
CA ARG A 554 39.20 6.54 -2.28
C ARG A 554 38.28 7.67 -1.78
N PRO A 555 38.85 8.86 -1.52
CA PRO A 555 38.07 10.03 -1.13
C PRO A 555 37.27 10.49 -2.35
N LEU A 556 35.96 10.63 -2.16
CA LEU A 556 35.10 11.19 -3.21
C LEU A 556 34.98 12.70 -3.02
N THR A 557 34.64 13.38 -4.11
CA THR A 557 34.15 14.77 -4.05
C THR A 557 33.01 14.86 -3.02
N GLU A 558 32.90 15.98 -2.31
CA GLU A 558 31.86 16.09 -1.28
C GLU A 558 30.48 16.26 -1.90
N LEU A 559 29.48 15.90 -1.11
CA LEU A 559 28.08 16.18 -1.38
C LEU A 559 27.55 17.05 -0.25
N SER A 560 28.19 18.20 -0.06
CA SER A 560 27.93 19.12 1.05
C SER A 560 26.82 20.10 0.70
N GLU A 561 25.96 20.41 1.67
CA GLU A 561 24.94 21.47 1.52
C GLU A 561 25.61 22.80 1.17
N CYS A 562 25.17 23.39 0.07
CA CYS A 562 25.76 24.61 -0.50
C CYS A 562 27.30 24.55 -0.57
N ALA A 563 27.86 23.36 -0.87
CA ALA A 563 29.31 23.10 -0.98
C ALA A 563 30.12 23.50 0.27
N GLY A 564 29.48 23.73 1.42
CA GLY A 564 30.13 24.35 2.57
C GLY A 564 30.60 25.79 2.32
N ARG A 565 30.16 26.42 1.22
CA ARG A 565 30.54 27.77 0.76
C ARG A 565 29.34 28.68 0.57
N GLY A 566 28.22 28.35 1.20
CA GLY A 566 27.04 29.18 1.26
C GLY A 566 26.15 28.84 2.45
N THR A 567 25.04 29.58 2.55
CA THR A 567 23.98 29.33 3.54
C THR A 567 22.70 28.90 2.82
N CYS A 568 22.03 27.89 3.36
CA CYS A 568 20.76 27.40 2.85
C CYS A 568 19.58 28.22 3.40
N ASP A 569 18.69 28.68 2.52
CA ASP A 569 17.35 29.12 2.90
C ASP A 569 16.37 27.94 2.80
N TYR A 570 16.08 27.31 3.94
CA TYR A 570 15.19 26.15 4.02
C TYR A 570 13.72 26.45 3.65
N SER A 571 13.32 27.71 3.52
CA SER A 571 11.96 28.05 3.06
C SER A 571 11.83 27.97 1.54
N THR A 572 12.92 28.27 0.82
CA THR A 572 12.98 28.26 -0.66
C THR A 572 13.78 27.10 -1.23
N GLY A 573 14.66 26.47 -0.43
CA GLY A 573 15.60 25.44 -0.85
C GLY A 573 16.73 26.01 -1.72
N THR A 574 17.12 27.27 -1.51
CA THR A 574 18.14 27.94 -2.32
C THR A 574 19.39 28.29 -1.52
N CYS A 575 20.55 28.20 -2.16
CA CYS A 575 21.83 28.55 -1.55
C CYS A 575 22.20 30.01 -1.81
N THR A 576 22.60 30.72 -0.75
CA THR A 576 23.26 32.03 -0.85
C THR A 576 24.76 31.85 -0.65
N CYS A 577 25.54 32.06 -1.72
CA CYS A 577 26.99 31.81 -1.71
C CYS A 577 27.80 32.90 -1.00
N PHE A 578 28.88 32.48 -0.34
CA PHE A 578 29.88 33.40 0.20
C PHE A 578 30.66 34.09 -0.92
N ALA A 579 31.29 35.21 -0.59
CA ALA A 579 32.08 35.98 -1.55
C ALA A 579 33.13 35.12 -2.24
N GLY A 580 33.23 35.23 -3.57
CA GLY A 580 34.16 34.44 -4.36
C GLY A 580 33.67 33.05 -4.77
N HIS A 581 32.47 32.64 -4.35
CA HIS A 581 31.86 31.37 -4.71
C HIS A 581 30.56 31.57 -5.51
N MET A 582 30.31 30.69 -6.46
CA MET A 582 29.15 30.74 -7.36
C MET A 582 28.65 29.34 -7.73
N GLY A 583 27.53 29.30 -8.45
CA GLY A 583 26.85 28.06 -8.85
C GLY A 583 25.64 27.76 -7.97
N LEU A 584 24.82 26.79 -8.40
CA LEU A 584 23.58 26.42 -7.70
C LEU A 584 23.80 25.97 -6.26
N ALA A 585 24.94 25.31 -6.00
CA ALA A 585 25.35 24.85 -4.69
C ALA A 585 26.63 25.57 -4.21
N CYS A 586 27.01 26.72 -4.77
CA CYS A 586 28.25 27.42 -4.40
C CYS A 586 29.55 26.63 -4.64
N GLN A 587 29.49 25.64 -5.54
CA GLN A 587 30.55 24.67 -5.80
C GLN A 587 31.65 25.17 -6.76
N LYS A 588 31.54 26.40 -7.28
CA LYS A 588 32.55 27.00 -8.16
C LYS A 588 33.20 28.19 -7.47
N GLN A 589 34.51 28.37 -7.65
CA GLN A 589 35.25 29.51 -7.14
C GLN A 589 35.63 30.47 -8.27
N GLU A 590 35.54 31.77 -8.02
CA GLU A 590 36.08 32.80 -8.92
C GLU A 590 37.60 32.78 -8.91
N ALA A 591 38.22 32.91 -10.09
CA ALA A 591 39.67 32.86 -10.25
C ALA A 591 40.43 34.09 -9.67
N LEU A 592 39.72 35.07 -9.11
CA LEU A 592 40.25 36.38 -8.71
C LEU A 592 40.21 36.65 -7.19
N VAL A 593 40.05 35.61 -6.38
CA VAL A 593 40.02 35.70 -4.90
C VAL A 593 41.37 35.33 -4.31
#